data_AF-A0A5D0G2B0-F1
#
_entry.id   AF-A0A5D0G2B0-F1
#
_cell.length_a   1.000
_cell.length_b   1.000
_cell.length_c   1.000
_cell.angle_alpha   90.00
_cell.angle_beta   90.00
_cell.angle_gamma   90.00
#
_symmetry.space_group_name_H-M   'P 1'
#
loop_
_entity.id
_entity.type
_entity.pdbx_description
1 polymer ?
#
loop_
_entity_poly.entity_id
_entity_poly.type
_entity_poly.pdbx_seq_one_letter_code
_entity_poly.pdbx_strand_id
1 'polypeptide(L)'
;MEITKKDIEKLIELRKENTFLNHLWNVFSRDFKAKGEIGRNEIKVWKQNMWNMTFYPIFTFELNANNHLTNITDKLNPIGKTIVGIFSIGILYFVFTNFSTDFNFLENWLSILIVSVFLLIFITVFRKLYQSEKQNQLDEIFEFLDIEVEEKKPEKEWSLKNILIRLFTYPFCLFLIGLNIFLIIPNGQYILALGTFGFVGFYLFADLKMIFKK
;
A
#
# COMPACT_ATOMS: atom_id res chain seq x y z
N MET A 1 4.08 31.80 6.95
CA MET A 1 4.73 31.64 8.26
C MET A 1 5.95 30.73 8.07
N GLU A 2 7.12 31.02 8.65
CA GLU A 2 8.28 30.12 8.52
C GLU A 2 8.24 29.04 9.60
N ILE A 3 8.28 27.77 9.20
CA ILE A 3 8.22 26.64 10.14
C ILE A 3 9.58 26.42 10.77
N THR A 4 9.60 26.43 12.10
CA THR A 4 10.83 26.29 12.86
C THR A 4 11.04 24.85 13.33
N LYS A 5 12.28 24.52 13.66
CA LYS A 5 12.65 23.27 14.33
C LYS A 5 11.76 22.94 15.53
N LYS A 6 11.43 23.94 16.35
CA LYS A 6 10.60 23.75 17.56
C LYS A 6 9.17 23.32 17.23
N ASP A 7 8.66 23.70 16.07
CA ASP A 7 7.31 23.31 15.65
C ASP A 7 7.29 21.85 15.19
N ILE A 8 8.34 21.42 14.49
CA ILE A 8 8.52 20.03 14.06
C ILE A 8 8.76 19.11 15.27
N GLU A 9 9.50 19.56 16.29
CA GLU A 9 9.74 18.77 17.51
C GLU A 9 8.44 18.41 18.25
N LYS A 10 7.38 19.23 18.13
CA LYS A 10 6.06 18.95 18.73
C LYS A 10 5.35 17.75 18.09
N LEU A 11 5.74 17.34 16.88
CA LEU A 11 5.23 16.13 16.23
C LEU A 11 5.70 14.83 16.91
N ILE A 12 6.73 14.91 17.77
CA ILE A 12 7.36 13.75 18.39
C ILE A 12 6.82 13.57 19.81
N GLU A 13 6.07 12.49 20.04
CA GLU A 13 5.65 12.10 21.39
C GLU A 13 6.76 11.36 22.14
N LEU A 14 7.53 10.53 21.42
CA LEU A 14 8.60 9.73 22.02
C LEU A 14 9.89 9.83 21.20
N ARG A 15 10.93 10.40 21.82
CA ARG A 15 12.26 10.47 21.20
C ARG A 15 12.89 9.08 21.10
N LYS A 16 13.26 8.69 19.88
CA LYS A 16 13.94 7.44 19.54
C LYS A 16 14.90 7.65 18.38
N GLU A 17 15.98 6.90 18.34
CA GLU A 17 16.92 6.93 17.22
C GLU A 17 16.37 6.11 16.03
N ASN A 18 16.62 6.56 14.81
CA ASN A 18 16.28 5.85 13.58
C ASN A 18 17.29 4.71 13.35
N THR A 19 17.07 3.61 14.07
CA THR A 19 17.87 2.39 13.95
C THR A 19 16.98 1.20 13.63
N PHE A 20 17.54 0.18 12.99
CA PHE A 20 16.81 -1.03 12.64
C PHE A 20 16.11 -1.66 13.86
N LEU A 21 16.81 -1.81 14.98
CA LEU A 21 16.27 -2.43 16.20
C LEU A 21 15.12 -1.61 16.80
N ASN A 22 15.21 -0.29 16.78
CA ASN A 22 14.12 0.56 17.25
C ASN A 22 12.88 0.42 16.36
N HIS A 23 13.05 0.33 15.04
CA HIS A 23 11.95 0.08 14.12
C HIS A 23 11.38 -1.33 14.26
N LEU A 24 12.22 -2.35 14.52
CA LEU A 24 11.77 -3.72 14.79
C LEU A 24 10.91 -3.74 16.06
N TRP A 25 11.40 -3.14 17.14
CA TRP A 25 10.65 -3.04 18.38
C TRP A 25 9.35 -2.25 18.21
N ASN A 26 9.36 -1.17 17.42
CA ASN A 26 8.16 -0.40 17.09
C ASN A 26 7.06 -1.29 16.47
N VAL A 27 7.42 -2.12 15.50
CA VAL A 27 6.50 -3.08 14.85
C VAL A 27 5.88 -4.07 15.83
N PHE A 28 6.64 -4.52 16.83
CA PHE A 28 6.14 -5.43 17.85
C PHE A 28 5.36 -4.73 18.97
N SER A 29 5.79 -3.54 19.42
CA SER A 29 5.17 -2.84 20.54
C SER A 29 3.79 -2.31 20.21
N ARG A 30 3.55 -1.91 18.94
CA ARG A 30 2.25 -1.42 18.44
C ARG A 30 1.63 -0.32 19.31
N ASP A 31 2.47 0.53 19.91
CA ASP A 31 2.01 1.63 20.76
C ASP A 31 1.43 2.81 19.96
N PHE A 32 1.61 2.82 18.64
CA PHE A 32 1.11 3.81 17.68
C PHE A 32 1.48 5.28 17.98
N LYS A 33 2.38 5.51 18.93
CA LYS A 33 2.85 6.85 19.29
C LYS A 33 3.76 7.41 18.21
N ALA A 34 3.65 8.71 17.94
CA ALA A 34 4.58 9.38 17.05
C ALA A 34 6.00 9.38 17.65
N LYS A 35 6.96 8.82 16.91
CA LYS A 35 8.35 8.69 17.33
C LYS A 35 9.25 9.48 16.42
N GLY A 36 10.38 9.94 16.95
CA GLY A 36 11.31 10.68 16.12
C GLY A 36 12.70 10.89 16.69
N GLU A 37 13.61 11.18 15.77
CA GLU A 37 15.01 11.49 16.03
C GLU A 37 15.24 12.96 15.72
N ILE A 38 15.80 13.70 16.70
CA ILE A 38 16.15 15.10 16.55
C ILE A 38 17.66 15.19 16.31
N GLY A 39 18.02 15.50 15.06
CA GLY A 39 19.40 15.80 14.66
C GLY A 39 19.70 17.30 14.70
N ARG A 40 20.88 17.68 14.19
CA ARG A 40 21.28 19.10 14.11
C ARG A 40 20.52 19.82 12.99
N ASN A 41 20.61 19.29 11.78
CA ASN A 41 20.04 19.87 10.55
C ASN A 41 18.89 19.03 9.97
N GLU A 42 18.55 17.91 10.59
CA GLU A 42 17.44 17.07 10.17
C GLU A 42 16.65 16.58 11.39
N ILE A 43 15.33 16.46 11.23
CA ILE A 43 14.46 15.75 12.18
C ILE A 43 13.77 14.62 11.43
N LYS A 44 13.74 13.43 12.02
CA LYS A 44 13.05 12.28 11.44
C LYS A 44 11.84 11.94 12.30
N VAL A 45 10.67 11.82 11.70
CA VAL A 45 9.41 11.50 12.39
C VAL A 45 8.75 10.31 11.72
N TRP A 46 8.22 9.40 12.51
CA TRP A 46 7.45 8.26 12.03
C TRP A 46 6.33 7.90 12.98
N LYS A 47 5.20 7.47 12.42
CA LYS A 47 4.03 7.04 13.17
C LYS A 47 3.41 5.81 12.52
N GLN A 48 3.25 4.77 13.34
CA GLN A 48 2.49 3.60 12.94
C GLN A 48 1.00 3.84 13.15
N ASN A 49 0.19 3.20 12.33
CA ASN A 49 -1.23 3.03 12.56
C ASN A 49 -1.69 1.65 12.05
N MET A 50 -2.99 1.40 12.16
CA MET A 50 -3.61 0.14 11.78
C MET A 50 -3.43 -0.20 10.29
N TRP A 51 -3.26 0.80 9.42
CA TRP A 51 -3.23 0.61 7.97
C TRP A 51 -1.83 0.39 7.44
N ASN A 52 -0.84 1.11 7.96
CA ASN A 52 0.54 0.95 7.53
C ASN A 52 1.31 -0.08 8.36
N MET A 53 0.94 -0.35 9.62
CA MET A 53 1.56 -1.29 10.56
C MET A 53 3.09 -1.41 10.46
N THR A 54 3.58 -2.30 9.59
CA THR A 54 5.01 -2.57 9.39
C THR A 54 5.66 -1.73 8.28
N PHE A 55 4.86 -1.16 7.39
CA PHE A 55 5.26 -0.44 6.19
C PHE A 55 5.01 1.07 6.30
N TYR A 56 5.09 1.65 7.49
CA TYR A 56 4.96 3.09 7.68
C TYR A 56 6.14 3.88 7.07
N PRO A 57 5.89 5.11 6.59
CA PRO A 57 6.95 6.01 6.14
C PRO A 57 7.71 6.61 7.33
N ILE A 58 8.95 7.02 7.07
CA ILE A 58 9.73 7.91 7.92
C ILE A 58 9.85 9.23 7.15
N PHE A 59 9.30 10.29 7.72
CA PHE A 59 9.42 11.64 7.17
C PHE A 59 10.69 12.28 7.73
N THR A 60 11.49 12.87 6.85
CA THR A 60 12.72 13.59 7.20
C THR A 60 12.53 15.06 6.84
N PHE A 61 12.59 15.91 7.85
CA PHE A 61 12.51 17.36 7.75
C PHE A 61 13.93 17.92 7.73
N GLU A 62 14.30 18.56 6.63
CA GLU A 62 15.61 19.20 6.46
C GLU A 62 15.53 20.66 6.89
N LEU A 63 16.53 21.11 7.64
CA LEU A 63 16.59 22.44 8.23
C LEU A 63 17.80 23.21 7.68
N ASN A 64 17.61 24.50 7.43
CA ASN A 64 18.72 25.40 7.14
C ASN A 64 19.52 25.78 8.41
N ALA A 65 20.57 26.60 8.25
CA ALA A 65 21.39 27.09 9.35
C ALA A 65 20.61 27.92 10.39
N ASN A 66 19.47 28.50 10.00
CA ASN A 66 18.59 29.27 10.89
C ASN A 66 17.52 28.39 11.57
N ASN A 67 17.59 27.06 11.43
CA ASN A 67 16.61 26.10 11.94
C ASN A 67 15.21 26.23 11.32
N HIS A 68 15.12 26.70 10.09
CA HIS A 68 13.86 26.74 9.34
C HIS A 68 13.77 25.56 8.38
N LEU A 69 12.56 25.03 8.24
CA LEU A 69 12.25 23.95 7.31
C LEU A 69 12.54 24.36 5.87
N THR A 70 13.33 23.55 5.16
CA THR A 70 13.60 23.75 3.73
C THR A 70 12.97 22.67 2.86
N ASN A 71 12.84 21.46 3.39
CA ASN A 71 12.41 20.31 2.60
C ASN A 71 11.84 19.20 3.50
N ILE A 72 10.91 18.42 2.96
CA ILE A 72 10.37 17.21 3.59
C ILE A 72 10.50 16.07 2.60
N THR A 73 11.22 15.02 3.01
CA THR A 73 11.37 13.79 2.24
C THR A 73 10.83 12.60 2.99
N ASP A 74 10.49 11.53 2.28
CA ASP A 74 9.98 10.30 2.88
C ASP A 74 10.77 9.07 2.43
N LYS A 75 10.90 8.10 3.33
CA LYS A 75 11.46 6.77 3.03
C LYS A 75 10.67 5.69 3.75
N LEU A 76 10.50 4.54 3.11
CA LEU A 76 9.99 3.34 3.79
C LEU A 76 10.95 2.94 4.92
N ASN A 77 10.39 2.59 6.07
CA ASN A 77 11.18 2.17 7.23
C ASN A 77 12.01 0.89 6.94
N PRO A 78 13.12 0.67 7.67
CA PRO A 78 14.01 -0.45 7.41
C PRO A 78 13.35 -1.85 7.50
N ILE A 79 12.37 -2.03 8.38
CA ILE A 79 11.68 -3.31 8.56
C ILE A 79 10.77 -3.60 7.38
N GLY A 80 9.97 -2.62 6.97
CA GLY A 80 9.14 -2.72 5.76
C GLY A 80 9.97 -3.09 4.53
N LYS A 81 11.13 -2.43 4.34
CA LYS A 81 12.07 -2.77 3.25
C LYS A 81 12.57 -4.21 3.33
N THR A 82 12.91 -4.67 4.53
CA THR A 82 13.42 -6.03 4.76
C THR A 82 12.35 -7.08 4.46
N ILE A 83 11.11 -6.87 4.90
CA ILE A 83 10.00 -7.78 4.61
C ILE A 83 9.72 -7.85 3.11
N VAL A 84 9.72 -6.72 2.40
CA VAL A 84 9.60 -6.73 0.93
C VAL A 84 10.69 -7.59 0.31
N GLY A 85 11.95 -7.41 0.71
CA GLY A 85 13.07 -8.21 0.23
C GLY A 85 12.91 -9.72 0.51
N ILE A 86 12.56 -10.09 1.74
CA ILE A 86 12.33 -11.50 2.13
C ILE A 86 11.18 -12.10 1.30
N PHE A 87 10.09 -11.38 1.12
CA PHE A 87 8.94 -11.86 0.37
C PHE A 87 9.28 -12.04 -1.11
N SER A 88 10.03 -11.11 -1.71
CA SER A 88 10.52 -11.24 -3.08
C SER A 88 11.44 -12.45 -3.25
N ILE A 89 12.38 -12.66 -2.32
CA ILE A 89 13.28 -13.83 -2.34
C ILE A 89 12.47 -15.13 -2.18
N GLY A 90 11.50 -15.15 -1.26
CA GLY A 90 10.64 -16.32 -1.03
C GLY A 90 9.81 -16.69 -2.25
N ILE A 91 9.23 -15.71 -2.95
CA ILE A 91 8.53 -15.94 -4.22
C ILE A 91 9.48 -16.51 -5.26
N LEU A 92 10.67 -15.91 -5.44
CA LEU A 92 11.64 -16.40 -6.42
C LEU A 92 12.06 -17.84 -6.09
N TYR A 93 12.39 -18.12 -4.83
CA TYR A 93 12.73 -19.46 -4.38
C TYR A 93 11.59 -20.45 -4.67
N PHE A 94 10.36 -20.14 -4.28
CA PHE A 94 9.19 -20.98 -4.54
C PHE A 94 8.99 -21.25 -6.03
N VAL A 95 9.14 -20.21 -6.87
CA VAL A 95 9.04 -20.36 -8.32
C VAL A 95 10.14 -21.30 -8.83
N PHE A 96 11.41 -21.02 -8.51
CA PHE A 96 12.54 -21.83 -8.98
C PHE A 96 12.52 -23.28 -8.48
N THR A 97 12.10 -23.55 -7.24
CA THR A 97 12.05 -24.93 -6.73
C THR A 97 10.91 -25.74 -7.33
N ASN A 98 9.80 -25.10 -7.71
CA ASN A 98 8.65 -25.78 -8.33
C ASN A 98 8.78 -25.90 -9.85
N PHE A 99 9.74 -25.19 -10.47
CA PHE A 99 10.25 -25.52 -11.79
C PHE A 99 11.11 -26.80 -11.69
N SER A 100 10.46 -27.92 -11.37
CA SER A 100 11.01 -29.25 -11.59
C SER A 100 11.29 -29.44 -13.09
N THR A 101 12.19 -30.35 -13.46
CA THR A 101 12.47 -30.71 -14.85
C THR A 101 11.23 -31.22 -15.60
N ASP A 102 10.21 -31.67 -14.86
CA ASP A 102 8.95 -32.20 -15.41
C ASP A 102 7.80 -31.16 -15.44
N PHE A 103 8.06 -29.90 -15.10
CA PHE A 103 7.02 -28.87 -15.11
C PHE A 103 6.61 -28.51 -16.54
N ASN A 104 5.42 -28.96 -16.97
CA ASN A 104 4.87 -28.60 -18.27
C ASN A 104 4.14 -27.25 -18.19
N PHE A 105 4.78 -26.21 -18.73
CA PHE A 105 4.21 -24.86 -18.79
C PHE A 105 2.92 -24.80 -19.63
N LEU A 106 2.85 -25.55 -20.73
CA LEU A 106 1.69 -25.55 -21.64
C LEU A 106 0.46 -26.22 -21.04
N GLU A 107 0.62 -27.11 -20.06
CA GLU A 107 -0.51 -27.70 -19.34
C GLU A 107 -1.00 -26.79 -18.21
N ASN A 108 -0.10 -26.01 -17.61
CA ASN A 108 -0.38 -25.20 -16.43
C ASN A 108 -0.58 -23.71 -16.72
N TRP A 109 -0.52 -23.28 -17.99
CA TRP A 109 -0.52 -21.87 -18.39
C TRP A 109 -1.70 -21.07 -17.83
N LEU A 110 -2.89 -21.68 -17.74
CA LEU A 110 -4.09 -21.02 -17.22
C LEU A 110 -3.97 -20.75 -15.72
N SER A 111 -3.50 -21.73 -14.95
CA SER A 111 -3.25 -21.57 -13.51
C SER A 111 -2.16 -20.52 -13.25
N ILE A 112 -1.08 -20.53 -14.04
CA ILE A 112 -0.02 -19.54 -13.97
C ILE A 112 -0.56 -18.13 -14.26
N LEU A 113 -1.39 -17.99 -15.29
CA LEU A 113 -2.02 -16.72 -15.65
C LEU A 113 -2.90 -16.19 -14.51
N ILE A 114 -3.75 -17.04 -13.92
CA ILE A 114 -4.62 -16.66 -12.79
C ILE A 114 -3.78 -16.18 -11.60
N VAL A 115 -2.75 -16.94 -11.22
CA VAL A 115 -1.86 -16.58 -10.11
C VAL A 115 -1.12 -15.27 -10.41
N SER A 116 -0.63 -15.09 -11.65
CA SER A 116 0.10 -13.88 -12.06
C SER A 116 -0.79 -12.63 -12.02
N VAL A 117 -2.02 -12.73 -12.52
CA VAL A 117 -3.02 -11.65 -12.46
C VAL A 117 -3.35 -11.31 -11.01
N PHE A 118 -3.57 -12.33 -10.16
CA PHE A 118 -3.86 -12.12 -8.75
C PHE A 118 -2.70 -11.43 -8.01
N LEU A 119 -1.45 -11.87 -8.24
CA LEU A 119 -0.26 -11.23 -7.68
C LEU A 119 -0.13 -9.77 -8.14
N LEU A 120 -0.39 -9.48 -9.42
CA LEU A 120 -0.32 -8.13 -9.97
C LEU A 120 -1.36 -7.21 -9.34
N ILE A 121 -2.61 -7.68 -9.20
CA ILE A 121 -3.67 -6.95 -8.49
C ILE A 121 -3.25 -6.69 -7.04
N PHE A 122 -2.79 -7.72 -6.34
CA PHE A 122 -2.36 -7.63 -4.95
C PHE A 122 -1.26 -6.58 -4.78
N ILE A 123 -0.18 -6.64 -5.56
CA ILE A 123 0.93 -5.68 -5.52
C ILE A 123 0.42 -4.25 -5.77
N THR A 124 -0.46 -4.08 -6.76
CA THR A 124 -1.01 -2.76 -7.12
C THR A 124 -1.84 -2.16 -5.99
N VAL A 125 -2.70 -2.98 -5.38
CA VAL A 125 -3.55 -2.57 -4.24
C VAL A 125 -2.69 -2.18 -3.04
N PHE A 126 -1.72 -3.01 -2.66
CA PHE A 126 -0.82 -2.70 -1.53
C PHE A 126 0.03 -1.45 -1.77
N ARG A 127 0.55 -1.28 -2.99
CA ARG A 127 1.29 -0.07 -3.36
C ARG A 127 0.41 1.18 -3.22
N LYS A 128 -0.84 1.10 -3.68
CA LYS A 128 -1.75 2.24 -3.62
C LYS A 128 -2.23 2.55 -2.20
N LEU A 129 -2.44 1.52 -1.37
CA LEU A 129 -2.69 1.67 0.07
C LEU A 129 -1.54 2.40 0.76
N TYR A 130 -0.29 1.97 0.53
CA TYR A 130 0.87 2.63 1.09
C TYR A 130 0.96 4.11 0.67
N GLN A 131 0.76 4.42 -0.61
CA GLN A 131 0.82 5.79 -1.11
C GLN A 131 -0.31 6.65 -0.53
N SER A 132 -1.52 6.12 -0.42
CA SER A 132 -2.66 6.83 0.17
C SER A 132 -2.41 7.12 1.65
N GLU A 133 -1.96 6.12 2.41
CA GLU A 133 -1.72 6.28 3.84
C GLU A 133 -0.56 7.24 4.11
N LYS A 134 0.49 7.16 3.28
CA LYS A 134 1.59 8.12 3.32
C LYS A 134 1.10 9.56 3.09
N GLN A 135 0.26 9.78 2.08
CA GLN A 135 -0.27 11.10 1.78
C GLN A 135 -1.12 11.63 2.94
N ASN A 136 -2.01 10.81 3.49
CA ASN A 136 -2.83 11.19 4.65
C ASN A 136 -1.97 11.63 5.84
N GLN A 137 -0.91 10.89 6.16
CA GLN A 137 0.01 11.27 7.24
C GLN A 137 0.77 12.58 6.94
N LEU A 138 1.14 12.82 5.68
CA LEU A 138 1.78 14.07 5.29
C LEU A 138 0.82 15.25 5.41
N ASP A 139 -0.45 15.06 5.02
CA ASP A 139 -1.49 16.07 5.15
C ASP A 139 -1.77 16.39 6.63
N GLU A 140 -1.84 15.37 7.51
CA GLU A 140 -1.94 15.56 8.98
C GLU A 140 -0.75 16.38 9.53
N ILE A 141 0.46 16.13 9.03
CA ILE A 141 1.66 16.88 9.40
C ILE A 141 1.56 18.33 8.92
N PHE A 142 1.09 18.55 7.69
CA PHE A 142 0.93 19.89 7.11
C PHE A 142 -0.11 20.71 7.86
N GLU A 143 -1.25 20.11 8.20
CA GLU A 143 -2.28 20.71 9.02
C GLU A 143 -1.74 21.07 10.41
N PHE A 144 -1.00 20.16 11.05
CA PHE A 144 -0.40 20.41 12.36
C PHE A 144 0.63 21.54 12.34
N LEU A 145 1.39 21.68 11.25
CA LEU A 145 2.42 22.70 11.06
C LEU A 145 1.87 24.00 10.46
N ASP A 146 0.56 24.10 10.22
CA ASP A 146 -0.10 25.24 9.58
C ASP A 146 0.54 25.62 8.23
N ILE A 147 0.90 24.59 7.45
CA ILE A 147 1.34 24.77 6.06
C ILE A 147 0.08 24.98 5.22
N GLU A 148 0.00 26.12 4.53
CA GLU A 148 -1.03 26.34 3.52
C GLU A 148 -0.89 25.32 2.39
N VAL A 149 -1.67 24.23 2.49
CA VAL A 149 -1.88 23.30 1.40
C VAL A 149 -3.04 23.86 0.60
N GLU A 150 -2.85 24.20 -0.68
CA GLU A 150 -3.99 24.39 -1.59
C GLU A 150 -4.93 23.20 -1.39
N GLU A 151 -6.20 23.43 -1.01
CA GLU A 151 -7.19 22.38 -0.75
C GLU A 151 -7.34 21.47 -1.97
N LYS A 152 -6.45 20.50 -2.11
CA LYS A 152 -6.65 19.36 -2.98
C LYS A 152 -7.66 18.54 -2.24
N LYS A 153 -8.94 18.74 -2.59
CA LYS A 153 -10.00 17.81 -2.24
C LYS A 153 -9.43 16.41 -2.43
N PRO A 154 -9.28 15.60 -1.37
CA PRO A 154 -8.78 14.25 -1.53
C PRO A 154 -9.69 13.58 -2.55
N GLU A 155 -9.12 13.07 -3.64
CA GLU A 155 -9.87 12.28 -4.62
C GLU A 155 -10.49 11.10 -3.85
N LYS A 156 -11.76 11.28 -3.45
CA LYS A 156 -12.52 10.38 -2.57
C LYS A 156 -12.61 8.95 -3.13
N GLU A 157 -12.23 8.80 -4.40
CA GLU A 157 -12.14 7.55 -5.18
C GLU A 157 -11.14 6.53 -4.62
N TRP A 158 -10.04 7.00 -4.00
CA TRP A 158 -9.06 6.15 -3.35
C TRP A 158 -9.20 6.12 -1.82
N SER A 159 -10.38 6.47 -1.31
CA SER A 159 -10.68 6.27 0.10
C SER A 159 -10.46 4.81 0.51
N LEU A 160 -10.02 4.61 1.76
CA LEU A 160 -9.78 3.28 2.34
C LEU A 160 -10.98 2.34 2.16
N LYS A 161 -12.20 2.88 2.24
CA LYS A 161 -13.45 2.15 1.97
C LYS A 161 -13.47 1.56 0.56
N ASN A 162 -13.14 2.36 -0.46
CA ASN A 162 -13.16 1.91 -1.85
C ASN A 162 -12.05 0.89 -2.12
N ILE A 163 -10.89 1.04 -1.48
CA ILE A 163 -9.81 0.06 -1.60
C ILE A 163 -10.20 -1.29 -0.99
N LEU A 164 -10.81 -1.28 0.20
CA LEU A 164 -11.31 -2.51 0.83
C LEU A 164 -12.39 -3.20 -0.01
N ILE A 165 -13.32 -2.42 -0.58
CA ILE A 165 -14.33 -2.95 -1.51
C ILE A 165 -13.61 -3.64 -2.68
N ARG A 166 -12.67 -2.97 -3.34
CA ARG A 166 -11.92 -3.56 -4.47
C ARG A 166 -11.16 -4.82 -4.10
N LEU A 167 -10.50 -4.84 -2.93
CA LEU A 167 -9.74 -6.00 -2.45
C LEU A 167 -10.64 -7.23 -2.29
N PHE A 168 -11.91 -7.05 -1.93
CA PHE A 168 -12.88 -8.15 -1.85
C PHE A 168 -13.54 -8.45 -3.22
N THR A 169 -13.99 -7.41 -3.92
CA THR A 169 -14.82 -7.58 -5.11
C THR A 169 -14.03 -8.07 -6.32
N TYR A 170 -12.73 -7.74 -6.46
CA TYR A 170 -11.92 -8.24 -7.58
C TYR A 170 -11.68 -9.76 -7.51
N PRO A 171 -11.21 -10.34 -6.38
CA PRO A 171 -11.15 -11.79 -6.23
C PRO A 171 -12.51 -12.45 -6.40
N PHE A 172 -13.57 -11.85 -5.89
CA PHE A 172 -14.93 -12.37 -6.06
C PHE A 172 -15.36 -12.39 -7.54
N CYS A 173 -15.04 -11.35 -8.31
CA CYS A 173 -15.28 -11.32 -9.76
C CYS A 173 -14.51 -12.43 -10.49
N LEU A 174 -13.22 -12.62 -10.15
CA LEU A 174 -12.41 -13.71 -10.72
C LEU A 174 -12.97 -15.09 -10.36
N PHE A 175 -13.42 -15.27 -9.11
CA PHE A 175 -14.08 -16.49 -8.67
C PHE A 175 -15.36 -16.77 -9.47
N LEU A 176 -16.21 -15.76 -9.66
CA LEU A 176 -17.42 -15.90 -10.48
C LEU A 176 -17.09 -16.22 -11.93
N ILE A 177 -16.05 -15.61 -12.51
CA ILE A 177 -15.59 -15.94 -13.86
C ILE A 177 -15.16 -17.41 -13.93
N GLY A 178 -14.35 -17.87 -12.97
CA GLY A 178 -13.92 -19.27 -12.90
C GLY A 178 -15.10 -20.24 -12.75
N LEU A 179 -16.03 -19.95 -11.84
CA LEU A 179 -17.23 -20.76 -11.62
C LEU A 179 -18.06 -20.90 -12.90
N ASN A 180 -18.14 -19.83 -13.71
CA ASN A 180 -18.81 -19.90 -15.00
C ASN A 180 -18.12 -20.80 -16.01
N ILE A 181 -16.80 -20.66 -16.15
CA ILE A 181 -16.00 -21.42 -17.12
C ILE A 181 -15.97 -22.91 -16.78
N PHE A 182 -15.78 -23.26 -15.50
CA PHE A 182 -15.54 -24.64 -15.09
C PHE A 182 -16.79 -25.42 -14.66
N LEU A 183 -17.87 -24.73 -14.27
CA LEU A 183 -19.05 -25.39 -13.71
C LEU A 183 -20.33 -25.08 -14.50
N ILE A 184 -20.66 -23.80 -14.69
CA ILE A 184 -21.98 -23.41 -15.24
C ILE A 184 -22.07 -23.71 -16.74
N ILE A 185 -21.05 -23.32 -17.51
CA ILE A 185 -21.03 -23.54 -18.97
C ILE A 185 -21.02 -25.04 -19.31
N PRO A 186 -20.15 -25.88 -18.70
CA PRO A 186 -20.16 -27.33 -18.96
C PRO A 186 -21.49 -28.01 -18.63
N ASN A 187 -22.24 -27.48 -17.65
CA ASN A 187 -23.57 -27.97 -17.27
C ASN A 187 -24.70 -27.42 -18.17
N GLY A 188 -24.38 -26.73 -19.26
CA GLY A 188 -25.36 -26.23 -20.24
C GLY A 188 -26.19 -25.02 -19.77
N GLN A 189 -25.83 -24.40 -18.64
CA GLN A 189 -26.59 -23.31 -18.03
C GLN A 189 -26.20 -21.93 -18.62
N TYR A 190 -26.29 -21.78 -19.94
CA TYR A 190 -25.77 -20.60 -20.65
C TYR A 190 -26.44 -19.27 -20.28
N ILE A 191 -27.74 -19.27 -19.96
CA ILE A 191 -28.46 -18.05 -19.55
C ILE A 191 -27.93 -17.53 -18.21
N LEU A 192 -27.67 -18.44 -17.26
CA LEU A 192 -27.08 -18.10 -15.98
C LEU A 192 -25.64 -17.57 -16.16
N ALA A 193 -24.89 -18.16 -17.09
CA ALA A 193 -23.55 -17.69 -17.42
C ALA A 193 -23.53 -16.29 -18.02
N LEU A 194 -24.42 -16.01 -18.98
CA LEU A 194 -24.60 -14.69 -19.56
C LEU A 194 -24.96 -13.64 -18.51
N GLY A 195 -25.90 -13.94 -17.62
CA GLY A 195 -26.28 -13.04 -16.53
C GLY A 195 -25.11 -12.74 -15.58
N THR A 196 -24.36 -13.77 -15.21
CA THR A 196 -23.22 -13.63 -14.29
C THR A 196 -22.07 -12.84 -14.93
N PHE A 197 -21.72 -13.13 -16.19
CA PHE A 197 -20.70 -12.36 -16.91
C PHE A 197 -21.13 -10.92 -17.17
N GLY A 198 -22.41 -10.67 -17.45
CA GLY A 198 -22.95 -9.32 -17.59
C GLY A 198 -22.78 -8.50 -16.30
N PHE A 199 -23.13 -9.10 -15.16
CA PHE A 199 -22.97 -8.46 -13.85
C PHE A 199 -21.49 -8.18 -13.52
N VAL A 200 -20.62 -9.18 -13.65
CA VAL A 200 -19.19 -9.05 -13.38
C VAL A 200 -18.52 -8.06 -14.33
N GLY A 201 -18.82 -8.16 -15.62
CA GLY A 201 -18.29 -7.29 -16.66
C GLY A 201 -18.68 -5.83 -16.46
N PHE A 202 -19.95 -5.57 -16.09
CA PHE A 202 -20.42 -4.22 -15.79
C PHE A 202 -19.69 -3.61 -14.59
N TYR A 203 -19.56 -4.37 -13.49
CA TYR A 203 -18.83 -3.90 -12.31
C TYR A 203 -17.37 -3.58 -12.63
N LEU A 204 -16.64 -4.52 -13.26
CA LEU A 204 -15.24 -4.34 -13.60
C LEU A 204 -15.05 -3.16 -14.56
N PHE A 205 -15.89 -3.03 -15.57
CA PHE A 205 -15.82 -1.91 -16.52
C PHE A 205 -16.07 -0.57 -15.84
N ALA A 206 -17.10 -0.48 -14.98
CA ALA A 206 -17.43 0.76 -14.28
C ALA A 206 -16.31 1.18 -13.31
N ASP A 207 -15.77 0.25 -12.52
CA ASP A 207 -14.71 0.56 -11.56
C ASP A 207 -13.37 0.86 -12.25
N LEU A 208 -13.00 0.13 -13.31
CA LEU A 208 -11.82 0.47 -14.12
C LEU A 208 -11.96 1.83 -14.81
N LYS A 209 -13.14 2.14 -15.37
CA LYS A 209 -13.41 3.44 -15.98
C LYS A 209 -13.29 4.57 -14.97
N MET A 210 -13.69 4.35 -13.73
CA MET A 210 -13.50 5.31 -12.63
C MET A 210 -11.99 5.45 -12.32
N ILE A 211 -11.26 4.35 -12.14
CA ILE A 211 -9.81 4.37 -11.87
C ILE A 211 -8.99 5.08 -12.96
N PHE A 212 -9.37 4.91 -14.23
CA PHE A 212 -8.67 5.50 -15.37
C PHE A 212 -9.22 6.88 -15.79
N LYS A 213 -10.33 7.33 -15.22
CA LYS A 213 -10.77 8.72 -15.38
C LYS A 213 -9.83 9.59 -14.55
N LYS A 214 -8.97 10.33 -15.25
CA LYS A 214 -8.35 11.54 -14.69
C LYS A 214 -9.40 12.62 -14.53
#